data_AF-A0AAC8TAR9-F1
#
_entry.id   AF-A0AAC8TAR9-F1
#
_cell.length_a   1.000
_cell.length_b   1.000
_cell.length_c   1.000
_cell.angle_alpha   90.00
_cell.angle_beta   90.00
_cell.angle_gamma   90.00
#
_symmetry.space_group_name_H-M   'P 1'
#
loop_
_entity.id
_entity.type
_entity.pdbx_description
1 polymer ?
#
loop_
_entity_poly.entity_id
_entity_poly.type
_entity_poly.pdbx_seq_one_letter_code
_entity_poly.pdbx_strand_id
1 'polypeptide(L)'
;MRLFERWHRHGDEQALQEGLPWLERWLLLPPDIVRVLGQEAAEEIRAQVIEKLLLEKQSALFKAEQPRAFARATLKHRLLDALRRQARMPDVHEPGVAEDLAAETLAHSVPDVVTRLHEAQLWQRLVQAVGSLRLEERVALLLLHAPDRLLEEDWRELEGRHRPPRPFRPADAISRDDIAALLFPGTPERVAYERTGKLIQRAYARLRQQLAVPSGSAGEEPS
;
A
#
# COMPACT_ATOMS: atom_id res chain seq x y z
N MET A 1 8.13 19.06 -9.14
CA MET A 1 8.69 17.69 -9.01
C MET A 1 9.40 17.49 -7.68
N ARG A 2 10.26 18.42 -7.25
CA ARG A 2 10.91 18.38 -5.92
C ARG A 2 9.98 18.11 -4.73
N LEU A 3 8.74 18.63 -4.75
CA LEU A 3 7.73 18.36 -3.70
C LEU A 3 7.37 16.86 -3.63
N PHE A 4 7.07 16.24 -4.77
CA PHE A 4 6.76 14.80 -4.82
C PHE A 4 7.97 13.92 -4.54
N GLU A 5 9.19 14.37 -4.88
CA GLU A 5 10.42 13.68 -4.49
C GLU A 5 10.63 13.73 -2.96
N ARG A 6 10.36 14.88 -2.32
CA ARG A 6 10.40 15.03 -0.86
C ARG A 6 9.37 14.12 -0.18
N TRP A 7 8.13 14.17 -0.64
CA TRP A 7 7.07 13.29 -0.14
C TRP A 7 7.46 11.82 -0.27
N HIS A 8 7.93 11.40 -1.45
CA HIS A 8 8.29 10.00 -1.67
C HIS A 8 9.48 9.55 -0.80
N ARG A 9 10.53 10.37 -0.68
CA ARG A 9 11.74 10.00 0.07
C ARG A 9 11.58 10.10 1.59
N HIS A 10 10.80 11.07 2.07
CA HIS A 10 10.78 11.43 3.49
C HIS A 10 9.40 11.25 4.14
N GLY A 11 8.36 10.91 3.39
CA GLY A 11 6.98 10.87 3.91
C GLY A 11 6.46 12.26 4.26
N ASP A 12 6.95 13.30 3.58
CA ASP A 12 6.56 14.69 3.80
C ASP A 12 5.15 14.95 3.27
N GLU A 13 4.15 14.82 4.16
CA GLU A 13 2.73 15.00 3.85
C GLU A 13 2.41 16.42 3.38
N GLN A 14 3.11 17.42 3.93
CA GLN A 14 2.92 18.81 3.51
C GLN A 14 3.36 19.00 2.06
N ALA A 15 4.50 18.42 1.67
CA ALA A 15 4.94 18.46 0.28
C ALA A 15 3.96 17.75 -0.67
N LEU A 16 3.27 16.69 -0.22
CA LEU A 16 2.19 16.05 -0.98
C LEU A 16 0.99 17.00 -1.15
N GLN A 17 0.51 17.59 -0.05
CA GLN A 17 -0.63 18.51 -0.05
C GLN A 17 -0.38 19.75 -0.92
N GLU A 18 0.84 20.30 -0.90
CA GLU A 18 1.23 21.43 -1.75
C GLU A 18 1.39 21.02 -3.23
N GLY A 19 1.86 19.80 -3.49
CA GLY A 19 2.13 19.30 -4.83
C GLY A 19 0.86 18.88 -5.59
N LEU A 20 -0.09 18.25 -4.92
CA LEU A 20 -1.29 17.65 -5.53
C LEU A 20 -2.08 18.63 -6.42
N PRO A 21 -2.44 19.84 -5.95
CA PRO A 21 -3.22 20.78 -6.74
C PRO A 21 -2.57 21.15 -8.08
N TRP A 22 -1.25 21.07 -8.17
CA TRP A 22 -0.54 21.32 -9.42
C TRP A 22 -0.64 20.14 -10.39
N LEU A 23 -0.56 18.91 -9.87
CA LEU A 23 -0.74 17.69 -10.66
C LEU A 23 -2.20 17.55 -11.13
N GLU A 24 -3.17 17.88 -10.28
CA GLU A 24 -4.60 17.89 -10.64
C GLU A 24 -4.90 18.84 -11.80
N ARG A 25 -4.32 20.04 -11.79
CA ARG A 25 -4.45 21.02 -12.89
C ARG A 25 -3.95 20.49 -14.23
N TRP A 26 -2.98 19.57 -14.23
CA TRP A 26 -2.49 18.95 -15.46
C TRP A 26 -3.47 17.96 -16.06
N LEU A 27 -4.29 17.37 -15.20
CA LEU A 27 -5.17 16.24 -15.44
C LEU A 27 -6.64 16.64 -15.56
N LEU A 28 -6.92 17.95 -15.72
CA LEU A 28 -8.27 18.43 -16.01
C LEU A 28 -8.77 17.81 -17.31
N LEU A 29 -9.94 17.18 -17.23
CA LEU A 29 -10.65 16.65 -18.38
C LEU A 29 -11.44 17.76 -19.08
N PRO A 30 -11.57 17.71 -20.42
CA PRO A 30 -12.46 18.62 -21.14
C PRO A 30 -13.91 18.51 -20.64
N PRO A 31 -14.68 19.60 -20.56
CA PRO A 31 -16.06 19.58 -20.05
C PRO A 31 -16.97 18.58 -20.76
N ASP A 32 -16.81 18.40 -22.07
CA ASP A 32 -17.59 17.44 -22.84
C ASP A 32 -17.36 15.99 -22.39
N ILE A 33 -16.13 15.66 -22.01
CA ILE A 33 -15.77 14.32 -21.52
C ILE A 33 -16.38 14.10 -20.13
N VAL A 34 -16.32 15.11 -19.26
CA VAL A 34 -16.93 15.07 -17.93
C VAL A 34 -18.44 14.85 -18.04
N ARG A 35 -19.11 15.53 -18.97
CA ARG A 35 -20.54 15.36 -19.22
C ARG A 35 -20.91 13.93 -19.67
N VAL A 36 -20.06 13.27 -20.47
CA VAL A 36 -20.30 11.90 -20.95
C VAL A 36 -20.07 10.85 -19.87
N LEU A 37 -19.05 11.05 -19.04
CA LEU A 37 -18.68 10.09 -17.99
C LEU A 37 -19.48 10.28 -16.69
N GLY A 38 -19.96 11.50 -16.44
CA GLY A 38 -20.40 11.93 -15.12
C GLY A 38 -19.23 12.49 -14.31
N GLN A 39 -19.54 13.45 -13.43
CA GLN A 39 -18.54 14.13 -12.59
C GLN A 39 -17.78 13.13 -11.71
N GLU A 40 -18.48 12.23 -11.03
CA GLU A 40 -17.86 11.27 -10.11
C GLU A 40 -16.87 10.34 -10.81
N ALA A 41 -17.26 9.77 -11.97
CA ALA A 41 -16.37 8.91 -12.74
C ALA A 41 -15.14 9.67 -13.28
N ALA A 42 -15.32 10.94 -13.67
CA ALA A 42 -14.22 11.79 -14.12
C ALA A 42 -13.22 12.10 -12.98
N GLU A 43 -13.72 12.38 -11.78
CA GLU A 43 -12.93 12.59 -10.57
C GLU A 43 -12.17 11.31 -10.18
N GLU A 44 -12.84 10.16 -10.19
CA GLU A 44 -12.23 8.87 -9.85
C GLU A 44 -11.16 8.46 -10.86
N ILE A 45 -11.38 8.67 -12.17
CA ILE A 45 -10.33 8.45 -13.18
C ILE A 45 -9.12 9.34 -12.91
N ARG A 46 -9.34 10.61 -12.54
CA ARG A 46 -8.25 11.53 -12.22
C ARG A 46 -7.48 11.04 -10.99
N ALA A 47 -8.18 10.63 -9.94
CA ALA A 47 -7.58 10.07 -8.73
C ALA A 47 -6.72 8.84 -9.02
N GLN A 48 -7.24 7.87 -9.77
CA GLN A 48 -6.49 6.67 -10.19
C GLN A 48 -5.26 7.00 -11.03
N VAL A 49 -5.33 8.04 -11.86
CA VAL A 49 -4.16 8.48 -12.65
C VAL A 49 -3.11 9.11 -11.74
N ILE A 50 -3.52 9.91 -10.75
CA ILE A 50 -2.61 10.49 -9.76
C ILE A 50 -1.91 9.38 -8.98
N GLU A 51 -2.67 8.42 -8.43
CA GLU A 51 -2.13 7.26 -7.73
C GLU A 51 -1.14 6.49 -8.60
N LYS A 52 -1.51 6.19 -9.84
CA LYS A 52 -0.62 5.50 -10.78
C LYS A 52 0.66 6.27 -11.07
N LEU A 53 0.56 7.59 -11.22
CA LEU A 53 1.72 8.44 -11.49
C LEU A 53 2.67 8.51 -10.31
N LEU A 54 2.14 8.57 -9.09
CA LEU A 54 2.91 8.77 -7.87
C LEU A 54 3.40 7.46 -7.23
N LEU A 55 2.71 6.35 -7.42
CA LEU A 55 3.07 5.06 -6.81
C LEU A 55 3.77 4.12 -7.81
N GLU A 56 3.24 3.97 -9.02
CA GLU A 56 3.76 3.00 -10.00
C GLU A 56 4.78 3.64 -10.96
N LYS A 57 4.46 4.82 -11.50
CA LYS A 57 5.21 5.47 -12.58
C LYS A 57 6.11 6.61 -12.13
N GLN A 58 6.36 6.74 -10.82
CA GLN A 58 7.07 7.87 -10.26
C GLN A 58 8.44 8.13 -10.88
N SER A 59 9.24 7.08 -11.08
CA SER A 59 10.59 7.23 -11.64
C SER A 59 10.54 7.76 -13.07
N ALA A 60 9.57 7.27 -13.85
CA ALA A 60 9.34 7.76 -15.21
C ALA A 60 8.80 9.20 -15.21
N LEU A 61 7.90 9.55 -14.29
CA LEU A 61 7.39 10.92 -14.15
C LEU A 61 8.50 11.91 -13.81
N PHE A 62 9.39 11.57 -12.88
CA PHE A 62 10.47 12.46 -12.43
C PHE A 62 11.62 12.58 -13.45
N LYS A 63 11.85 11.53 -14.24
CA LYS A 63 12.89 11.52 -15.29
C LYS A 63 12.38 12.01 -16.66
N ALA A 64 11.07 12.20 -16.83
CA ALA A 64 10.52 12.67 -18.09
C ALA A 64 11.01 14.10 -18.40
N GLU A 65 11.47 14.33 -19.63
CA GLU A 65 11.79 15.68 -20.12
C GLU A 65 10.57 16.61 -20.04
N GLN A 66 9.37 16.05 -20.25
CA GLN A 66 8.09 16.76 -20.17
C GLN A 66 7.11 16.04 -19.23
N PRO A 67 7.20 16.22 -17.91
CA PRO A 67 6.37 15.51 -16.94
C PRO A 67 4.87 15.73 -17.13
N ARG A 68 4.47 16.93 -17.55
CA ARG A 68 3.07 17.26 -17.86
C ARG A 68 2.52 16.45 -19.04
N ALA A 69 3.31 16.33 -20.11
CA ALA A 69 2.91 15.55 -21.29
C ALA A 69 2.79 14.06 -20.94
N PHE A 70 3.73 13.54 -20.14
CA PHE A 70 3.69 12.17 -19.62
C PHE A 70 2.46 11.90 -18.75
N ALA A 71 2.13 12.82 -17.84
CA ALA A 71 0.94 12.73 -16.99
C ALA A 71 -0.35 12.70 -17.84
N ARG A 72 -0.45 13.59 -18.84
CA ARG A 72 -1.58 13.64 -19.77
C ARG A 72 -1.69 12.39 -20.66
N ALA A 73 -0.57 11.82 -21.08
CA ALA A 73 -0.58 10.56 -21.81
C ALA A 73 -1.13 9.41 -20.95
N THR A 74 -0.78 9.39 -19.66
CA THR A 74 -1.32 8.40 -18.70
C THR A 74 -2.83 8.60 -18.49
N LEU A 75 -3.29 9.85 -18.37
CA LEU A 75 -4.72 10.17 -18.31
C LEU A 75 -5.46 9.70 -19.56
N LYS A 76 -4.95 10.03 -20.74
CA LYS A 76 -5.57 9.64 -22.01
C LYS A 76 -5.73 8.13 -22.12
N HIS A 77 -4.71 7.37 -21.72
CA HIS A 77 -4.77 5.90 -21.75
C HIS A 77 -5.89 5.37 -20.83
N ARG A 78 -5.96 5.85 -19.59
CA ARG A 78 -7.01 5.47 -18.64
C ARG A 78 -8.40 5.88 -19.10
N LEU A 79 -8.53 7.09 -19.66
CA LEU A 79 -9.78 7.58 -20.20
C LEU A 79 -10.31 6.68 -21.32
N LEU A 80 -9.43 6.28 -22.25
CA LEU A 80 -9.81 5.37 -23.34
C LEU A 80 -10.22 4.00 -22.80
N ASP A 81 -9.55 3.49 -21.77
CA ASP A 81 -9.94 2.22 -21.15
C ASP A 81 -11.30 2.32 -20.45
N ALA A 82 -11.59 3.42 -19.76
CA ALA A 82 -12.88 3.67 -19.13
C ALA A 82 -14.01 3.76 -20.18
N LEU A 83 -13.81 4.55 -21.24
CA LEU A 83 -14.77 4.68 -22.33
C LEU A 83 -15.02 3.33 -23.04
N ARG A 84 -13.98 2.50 -23.23
CA ARG A 84 -14.13 1.14 -23.79
C ARG A 84 -14.92 0.22 -22.88
N ARG A 85 -14.80 0.35 -21.56
CA ARG A 85 -15.60 -0.44 -20.60
C ARG A 85 -17.05 0.01 -20.60
N GLN A 86 -17.30 1.32 -20.60
CA GLN A 86 -18.65 1.87 -20.67
C GLN A 86 -19.37 1.48 -21.96
N ALA A 87 -18.68 1.51 -23.11
CA ALA A 87 -19.21 1.04 -24.39
C ALA A 87 -19.54 -0.46 -24.43
N ARG A 88 -19.07 -1.25 -23.44
CA ARG A 88 -19.34 -2.69 -23.30
C ARG A 88 -20.40 -2.99 -22.24
N MET A 89 -20.91 -2.00 -21.52
CA MET A 89 -21.98 -2.22 -20.55
C MET A 89 -23.33 -2.27 -21.29
N PRO A 90 -24.19 -3.28 -21.02
CA PRO A 90 -25.56 -3.29 -21.48
C PRO A 90 -26.36 -2.12 -20.86
N ASP A 91 -27.38 -1.64 -21.57
CA ASP A 91 -28.20 -0.47 -21.20
C ASP A 91 -28.65 -0.52 -19.73
N VAL A 92 -28.19 0.44 -18.93
CA VAL A 92 -28.48 0.58 -17.49
C VAL A 92 -29.85 1.25 -17.25
N HIS A 93 -30.79 1.09 -18.19
CA HIS A 93 -32.12 1.69 -18.10
C HIS A 93 -33.14 0.80 -17.35
N GLU A 94 -32.69 -0.28 -16.69
CA GLU A 94 -33.54 -1.04 -15.77
C GLU A 94 -33.67 -0.34 -14.42
N PRO A 95 -34.88 0.05 -14.00
CA PRO A 95 -35.10 0.89 -12.82
C PRO A 95 -34.70 0.24 -11.48
N GLY A 96 -34.49 -1.08 -11.41
CA GLY A 96 -34.01 -1.75 -10.19
C GLY A 96 -32.50 -1.65 -9.96
N VAL A 97 -31.70 -1.56 -11.03
CA VAL A 97 -30.23 -1.54 -10.95
C VAL A 97 -29.72 -0.19 -10.43
N ALA A 98 -30.44 0.90 -10.71
CA ALA A 98 -30.10 2.25 -10.25
C ALA A 98 -30.33 2.43 -8.73
N GLU A 99 -31.35 1.80 -8.16
CA GLU A 99 -31.64 1.86 -6.72
C GLU A 99 -30.63 1.03 -5.91
N ASP A 100 -30.26 -0.17 -6.40
CA ASP A 100 -29.25 -1.02 -5.77
C ASP A 100 -27.84 -0.40 -5.85
N LEU A 101 -27.47 0.20 -6.99
CA LEU A 101 -26.21 0.95 -7.13
C LEU A 101 -26.17 2.18 -6.21
N ALA A 102 -27.27 2.94 -6.09
CA ALA A 102 -27.33 4.09 -5.20
C ALA A 102 -27.17 3.69 -3.73
N ALA A 103 -27.75 2.55 -3.32
CA ALA A 103 -27.62 2.01 -1.97
C ALA A 103 -26.19 1.54 -1.64
N GLU A 104 -25.50 0.85 -2.56
CA GLU A 104 -24.11 0.43 -2.38
C GLU A 104 -23.13 1.61 -2.37
N THR A 105 -23.38 2.63 -3.19
CA THR A 105 -22.51 3.81 -3.33
C THR A 105 -22.62 4.75 -2.13
N LEU A 106 -23.80 4.87 -1.50
CA LEU A 106 -24.02 5.68 -0.29
C LEU A 106 -23.44 5.03 0.98
N ALA A 107 -23.20 3.71 0.98
CA ALA A 107 -22.71 2.97 2.13
C ALA A 107 -21.18 3.02 2.32
N HIS A 108 -20.43 3.43 1.30
CA HIS A 108 -18.96 3.43 1.34
C HIS A 108 -18.44 4.83 1.03
N SER A 109 -18.01 5.57 2.07
CA SER A 109 -17.22 6.77 1.85
C SER A 109 -15.91 6.37 1.18
N VAL A 110 -15.82 6.55 -0.14
CA VAL A 110 -14.59 6.31 -0.89
C VAL A 110 -13.53 7.28 -0.34
N PRO A 111 -12.40 6.80 0.21
CA PRO A 111 -11.39 7.68 0.76
C PRO A 111 -10.85 8.62 -0.33
N ASP A 112 -10.54 9.86 0.04
CA ASP A 112 -9.94 10.81 -0.89
C ASP A 112 -8.56 10.35 -1.37
N VAL A 113 -8.08 10.95 -2.46
CA VAL A 113 -6.83 10.56 -3.13
C VAL A 113 -5.63 10.65 -2.18
N VAL A 114 -5.61 11.65 -1.29
CA VAL A 114 -4.52 11.85 -0.33
C VAL A 114 -4.48 10.69 0.67
N THR A 115 -5.64 10.32 1.20
CA THR A 115 -5.80 9.20 2.13
C THR A 115 -5.34 7.89 1.47
N ARG A 116 -5.80 7.61 0.24
CA ARG A 116 -5.40 6.40 -0.51
C ARG A 116 -3.90 6.36 -0.80
N LEU A 117 -3.31 7.50 -1.17
CA LEU A 117 -1.85 7.61 -1.38
C LEU A 117 -1.06 7.37 -0.09
N HIS A 118 -1.55 7.90 1.04
CA HIS A 118 -0.92 7.72 2.34
C HIS A 118 -0.97 6.24 2.78
N GLU A 119 -2.12 5.59 2.68
CA GLU A 119 -2.29 4.17 2.99
C GLU A 119 -1.39 3.29 2.11
N ALA A 120 -1.34 3.56 0.80
CA ALA A 120 -0.49 2.82 -0.11
C ALA A 120 1.01 3.00 0.21
N GLN A 121 1.44 4.21 0.58
CA GLN A 121 2.82 4.48 0.97
C GLN A 121 3.17 3.79 2.30
N LEU A 122 2.28 3.85 3.29
CA LEU A 122 2.44 3.12 4.55
C LEU A 122 2.56 1.62 4.30
N TRP A 123 1.72 1.07 3.42
CA TRP A 123 1.78 -0.34 3.05
C TRP A 123 3.12 -0.71 2.40
N GLN A 124 3.58 0.08 1.43
CA GLN A 124 4.89 -0.14 0.80
C GLN A 124 6.03 -0.09 1.83
N ARG A 125 6.01 0.89 2.74
CA ARG A 125 7.00 0.99 3.83
C ARG A 125 6.93 -0.19 4.77
N LEU A 126 5.74 -0.67 5.12
CA LEU A 126 5.54 -1.83 5.97
C LEU A 126 6.10 -3.11 5.32
N VAL A 127 5.80 -3.34 4.04
CA VAL A 127 6.32 -4.49 3.30
C VAL A 127 7.86 -4.47 3.25
N GLN A 128 8.46 -3.31 2.94
CA GLN A 128 9.92 -3.16 2.96
C GLN A 128 10.50 -3.36 4.36
N ALA A 129 9.85 -2.79 5.38
CA ALA A 129 10.29 -2.89 6.76
C ALA A 129 10.27 -4.35 7.25
N VAL A 130 9.19 -5.07 7.00
CA VAL A 130 9.06 -6.51 7.29
C VAL A 130 10.12 -7.31 6.53
N GLY A 131 10.35 -7.01 5.25
CA GLY A 131 11.39 -7.64 4.45
C GLY A 131 12.82 -7.44 5.00
N SER A 132 13.06 -6.34 5.72
CA SER A 132 14.37 -6.04 6.33
C SER A 132 14.63 -6.75 7.67
N LEU A 133 13.60 -7.36 8.27
CA LEU A 133 13.73 -8.09 9.54
C LEU A 133 14.61 -9.34 9.37
N ARG A 134 15.17 -9.84 10.48
CA ARG A 134 15.81 -11.16 10.46
C ARG A 134 14.78 -12.24 10.20
N LEU A 135 15.18 -13.38 9.63
CA LEU A 135 14.26 -14.47 9.33
C LEU A 135 13.40 -14.84 10.54
N GLU A 136 14.00 -15.08 11.71
CA GLU A 136 13.20 -15.49 12.89
C GLU A 136 12.24 -14.41 13.36
N GLU A 137 12.62 -13.13 13.25
CA GLU A 137 11.76 -11.98 13.60
C GLU A 137 10.60 -11.86 12.62
N ARG A 138 10.87 -12.00 11.31
CA ARG A 138 9.87 -11.95 10.23
C ARG A 138 8.90 -13.11 10.31
N VAL A 139 9.40 -14.33 10.43
CA VAL A 139 8.59 -15.55 10.55
C VAL A 139 7.72 -15.48 11.81
N ALA A 140 8.29 -15.13 12.97
CA ALA A 140 7.51 -15.00 14.20
C ALA A 140 6.37 -13.97 14.07
N LEU A 141 6.66 -12.82 13.44
CA LEU A 141 5.67 -11.77 13.25
C LEU A 141 4.59 -12.17 12.24
N LEU A 142 4.96 -12.76 11.09
CA LEU A 142 4.01 -13.15 10.06
C LEU A 142 3.15 -14.33 10.49
N LEU A 143 3.70 -15.33 11.19
CA LEU A 143 2.89 -16.42 11.74
C LEU A 143 1.88 -15.93 12.80
N LEU A 144 2.18 -14.83 13.49
CA LEU A 144 1.29 -14.24 14.50
C LEU A 144 0.12 -13.44 13.89
N HIS A 145 0.27 -12.91 12.67
CA HIS A 145 -0.70 -11.96 12.10
C HIS A 145 -1.22 -12.32 10.71
N ALA A 146 -0.35 -12.82 9.82
CA ALA A 146 -0.65 -13.06 8.41
C ALA A 146 0.26 -14.16 7.82
N PRO A 147 0.05 -15.45 8.15
CA PRO A 147 0.89 -16.55 7.67
C PRO A 147 0.86 -16.75 6.16
N ASP A 148 -0.24 -16.36 5.52
CA ASP A 148 -0.43 -16.32 4.06
C ASP A 148 0.60 -15.41 3.37
N ARG A 149 1.11 -14.39 4.08
CA ARG A 149 2.11 -13.43 3.58
C ARG A 149 3.55 -13.86 3.79
N LEU A 150 3.78 -14.99 4.47
CA LEU A 150 5.13 -15.53 4.61
C LEU A 150 5.68 -15.96 3.25
N LEU A 151 6.92 -15.63 2.95
CA LEU A 151 7.54 -16.06 1.69
C LEU A 151 7.78 -17.57 1.71
N GLU A 152 7.64 -18.20 0.55
CA GLU A 152 7.87 -19.63 0.40
C GLU A 152 9.33 -20.00 0.68
N GLU A 153 10.27 -19.13 0.33
CA GLU A 153 11.69 -19.28 0.65
C GLU A 153 11.94 -19.29 2.16
N ASP A 154 11.32 -18.35 2.90
CA ASP A 154 11.44 -18.25 4.35
C ASP A 154 10.89 -19.51 5.04
N TRP A 155 9.76 -20.02 4.54
CA TRP A 155 9.15 -21.24 5.05
C TRP A 155 10.04 -22.47 4.80
N ARG A 156 10.60 -22.60 3.59
CA ARG A 156 11.54 -23.70 3.27
C ARG A 156 12.81 -23.66 4.11
N GLU A 157 13.34 -22.46 4.37
CA GLU A 157 14.50 -22.31 5.26
C GLU A 157 14.15 -22.75 6.69
N LEU A 158 12.96 -22.41 7.19
CA LEU A 158 12.47 -22.90 8.47
C LEU A 158 12.33 -24.43 8.48
N GLU A 159 11.64 -25.00 7.49
CA GLU A 159 11.47 -26.46 7.35
C GLU A 159 12.80 -27.22 7.38
N GLY A 160 13.83 -26.67 6.72
CA GLY A 160 15.17 -27.26 6.68
C GLY A 160 15.83 -27.42 8.05
N ARG A 161 15.35 -26.70 9.08
CA ARG A 161 15.83 -26.78 10.48
C ARG A 161 15.15 -27.90 11.27
N HIS A 162 14.04 -28.45 10.77
CA HIS A 162 13.28 -29.51 11.43
C HIS A 162 13.73 -30.91 10.98
N ARG A 163 13.76 -31.84 11.94
CA ARG A 163 13.81 -33.27 11.62
C ARG A 163 12.42 -33.74 11.17
N PRO A 164 12.32 -34.79 10.34
CA PRO A 164 11.03 -35.38 9.99
C PRO A 164 10.24 -35.81 11.25
N PRO A 165 8.90 -35.66 11.27
CA PRO A 165 8.07 -35.07 10.22
C PRO A 165 8.21 -33.54 10.15
N ARG A 166 8.18 -33.00 8.93
CA ARG A 166 8.25 -31.54 8.71
C ARG A 166 6.99 -30.86 9.26
N PRO A 167 7.10 -29.63 9.79
CA PRO A 167 5.94 -28.89 10.26
C PRO A 167 5.00 -28.56 9.10
N PHE A 168 3.71 -28.49 9.41
CA PHE A 168 2.70 -27.97 8.47
C PHE A 168 2.73 -26.45 8.47
N ARG A 169 2.57 -25.85 7.29
CA ARG A 169 2.47 -24.39 7.13
C ARG A 169 1.08 -23.91 7.55
N PRO A 170 0.94 -23.09 8.61
CA PRO A 170 -0.37 -22.61 9.02
C PRO A 170 -1.01 -21.73 7.94
N ALA A 171 -2.32 -21.88 7.74
CA ALA A 171 -3.11 -20.97 6.91
C ALA A 171 -3.54 -19.73 7.69
N ASP A 172 -3.87 -19.91 8.98
CA ASP A 172 -4.35 -18.88 9.88
C ASP A 172 -3.33 -18.53 10.96
N ALA A 173 -3.43 -17.32 11.51
CA ALA A 173 -2.56 -16.84 12.57
C ALA A 173 -2.55 -17.81 13.76
N ILE A 174 -1.36 -18.11 14.26
CA ILE A 174 -1.14 -19.09 15.33
C ILE A 174 -0.68 -18.43 16.62
N SER A 175 -0.83 -19.17 17.73
CA SER A 175 -0.46 -18.67 19.05
C SER A 175 1.06 -18.51 19.18
N ARG A 176 1.48 -17.68 20.15
CA ARG A 176 2.90 -17.52 20.46
C ARG A 176 3.55 -18.82 20.95
N ASP A 177 2.80 -19.70 21.59
CA ASP A 177 3.30 -21.02 22.03
C ASP A 177 3.57 -21.92 20.82
N ASP A 178 2.67 -21.94 19.83
CA ASP A 178 2.86 -22.70 18.59
C ASP A 178 4.05 -22.16 17.79
N ILE A 179 4.17 -20.83 17.70
CA ILE A 179 5.33 -20.19 17.06
C ILE A 179 6.63 -20.58 17.78
N ALA A 180 6.61 -20.65 19.11
CA ALA A 180 7.79 -21.03 19.89
C ALA A 180 8.20 -22.49 19.63
N ALA A 181 7.23 -23.40 19.56
CA ALA A 181 7.47 -24.80 19.21
C ALA A 181 8.03 -24.96 17.79
N LEU A 182 7.55 -24.16 16.85
CA LEU A 182 8.04 -24.13 15.46
C LEU A 182 9.45 -23.55 15.37
N LEU A 183 9.73 -22.38 15.96
CA LEU A 183 11.03 -21.72 15.79
C LEU A 183 12.17 -22.38 16.56
N PHE A 184 11.86 -23.08 17.66
CA PHE A 184 12.87 -23.61 18.58
C PHE A 184 12.61 -25.09 18.94
N PRO A 185 12.60 -26.00 17.95
CA PRO A 185 12.34 -27.42 18.21
C PRO A 185 13.38 -28.00 19.19
N GLY A 186 12.91 -28.74 20.19
CA GLY A 186 13.77 -29.36 21.22
C GLY A 186 14.27 -28.41 22.30
N THR A 187 13.85 -27.14 22.30
CA THR A 187 14.11 -26.20 23.41
C THR A 187 13.02 -26.34 24.48
N PRO A 188 13.33 -26.25 25.78
CA PRO A 188 12.31 -26.24 26.83
C PRO A 188 11.24 -25.17 26.57
N GLU A 189 9.96 -25.52 26.68
CA GLU A 189 8.82 -24.70 26.28
C GLU A 189 8.90 -23.27 26.83
N ARG A 190 9.15 -23.12 28.13
CA ARG A 190 9.29 -21.81 28.77
C ARG A 190 10.37 -20.95 28.12
N VAL A 191 11.53 -21.54 27.79
CA VAL A 191 12.65 -20.82 27.17
C VAL A 191 12.31 -20.44 25.73
N ALA A 192 11.67 -21.34 24.98
CA ALA A 192 11.21 -21.08 23.62
C ALA A 192 10.16 -19.94 23.59
N TYR A 193 9.20 -19.96 24.51
CA TYR A 193 8.20 -18.92 24.65
C TYR A 193 8.81 -17.55 24.94
N GLU A 194 9.72 -17.47 25.92
CA GLU A 194 10.44 -16.24 26.27
C GLU A 194 11.26 -15.70 25.11
N ARG A 195 11.97 -16.57 24.38
CA ARG A 195 12.74 -16.19 23.18
C ARG A 195 11.85 -15.64 22.06
N THR A 196 10.73 -16.30 21.80
CA THR A 196 9.75 -15.87 20.79
C THR A 196 9.18 -14.51 21.12
N GLY A 197 8.88 -14.24 22.40
CA GLY A 197 8.46 -12.90 22.84
C GLY A 197 9.49 -11.82 22.57
N LYS A 198 10.77 -12.11 22.85
CA LYS A 198 11.86 -11.17 22.57
C LYS A 198 12.01 -10.93 21.07
N LEU A 199 11.82 -11.95 20.22
CA LEU A 199 11.81 -11.78 18.76
C LEU A 199 10.68 -10.86 18.31
N ILE A 200 9.45 -11.12 18.74
CA ILE A 200 8.27 -10.31 18.38
C ILE A 200 8.44 -8.86 18.87
N GLN A 201 8.88 -8.67 20.11
CA GLN A 201 9.14 -7.33 20.66
C GLN A 201 10.21 -6.58 19.86
N ARG A 202 11.30 -7.24 19.46
CA ARG A 202 12.35 -6.64 18.61
C ARG A 202 11.83 -6.33 17.20
N ALA A 203 11.05 -7.22 16.61
CA ALA A 203 10.41 -7.00 15.32
C ALA A 203 9.54 -5.74 15.37
N TYR A 204 8.65 -5.63 16.35
CA TYR A 204 7.83 -4.43 16.52
C TYR A 204 8.64 -3.17 16.80
N ALA A 205 9.68 -3.23 17.63
CA ALA A 205 10.54 -2.09 17.88
C ALA A 205 11.21 -1.60 16.59
N ARG A 206 11.68 -2.51 15.74
CA ARG A 206 12.28 -2.20 14.43
C ARG A 206 11.26 -1.64 13.45
N LEU A 207 10.08 -2.26 13.35
CA LEU A 207 9.01 -1.73 12.51
C LEU A 207 8.61 -0.32 12.94
N ARG A 208 8.44 -0.07 14.24
CA ARG A 208 8.15 1.27 14.77
C ARG A 208 9.25 2.27 14.40
N GLN A 209 10.52 1.90 14.53
CA GLN A 209 11.63 2.78 14.15
C GLN A 209 11.68 3.09 12.64
N GLN A 210 11.36 2.11 11.78
CA GLN A 210 11.38 2.28 10.33
C GLN A 210 10.14 2.98 9.77
N LEU A 211 8.99 2.79 10.43
CA LEU A 211 7.72 3.41 10.06
C LEU A 211 7.54 4.79 10.69
N ALA A 212 8.25 5.10 11.78
CA ALA A 212 8.32 6.46 12.30
C ALA A 212 8.75 7.39 11.15
N VAL A 213 7.90 8.37 10.86
CA VAL A 213 8.27 9.49 9.98
C VAL A 213 9.40 10.23 10.73
N PRO A 214 10.55 10.53 10.08
CA PRO A 214 11.48 11.47 10.69
C PRO A 214 10.74 12.80 10.80
N SER A 215 10.30 13.14 12.00
CA SER A 215 9.88 14.50 12.35
C SER A 215 11.11 15.41 12.25
N GLY A 216 11.44 15.80 11.02
CA GLY A 216 12.60 16.63 10.70
C GLY A 216 12.26 18.09 10.87
N SER A 217 12.77 18.65 11.97
CA SER A 217 13.28 20.03 12.10
C SER A 217 12.30 21.19 11.88
N ALA A 218 11.52 21.48 12.91
CA ALA A 218 11.14 22.86 13.20
C ALA A 218 12.11 23.41 14.27
N GLY A 219 12.86 24.46 13.94
CA GLY A 219 13.45 25.37 14.92
C GLY A 219 14.89 25.11 15.34
N GLU A 220 15.85 25.30 14.44
CA GLU A 220 17.11 25.95 14.81
C GLU A 220 17.23 27.24 13.99
N GLU A 221 16.73 28.33 14.56
CA GLU A 221 17.29 29.66 14.27
C GLU A 221 18.64 29.74 14.99
N PRO A 222 19.71 30.18 14.30
CA PRO A 222 20.74 30.94 14.97
C PRO A 222 20.74 32.38 14.42
N SER A 223 20.40 33.27 15.34
CA SER A 223 20.90 34.63 15.59
C SER A 223 21.52 35.44 14.45
#